data_AF-A0A3C0GK55-F1
#
_entry.id   AF-A0A3C0GK55-F1
#
_cell.length_a   1.000
_cell.length_b   1.000
_cell.length_c   1.000
_cell.angle_alpha   90.00
_cell.angle_beta   90.00
_cell.angle_gamma   90.00
#
_symmetry.space_group_name_H-M   'P 1'
#
loop_
_entity.id
_entity.type
_entity.pdbx_description
1 polymer ?
#
loop_
_entity_poly.entity_id
_entity_poly.type
_entity_poly.pdbx_seq_one_letter_code
_entity_poly.pdbx_strand_id
1 'polypeptide(L)'
;SLKHGDKIFGLTGILQKPYEWKRTSVALEKWINGTTKEPFINANMKELLATGWMSNRGRQNVASFWSKELAQDWRIGAAYFERMLIDYDVHSNYGNWMYNSGVGNDPRDRKFNSKSQADRYDSAGSYQRLWLQETLF
;
A
#
# COMPACT_ATOMS: atom_id res chain seq x y z
N SER A 1 -21.83 -4.77 -4.09
CA SER A 1 -22.60 -5.63 -3.17
C SER A 1 -23.02 -4.80 -1.97
N LEU A 2 -24.32 -4.68 -1.69
CA LEU A 2 -24.85 -3.85 -0.61
C LEU A 2 -24.63 -4.44 0.80
N LYS A 3 -24.13 -5.67 0.91
CA LYS A 3 -24.03 -6.44 2.17
C LYS A 3 -23.34 -5.67 3.31
N HIS A 4 -22.31 -4.90 3.00
CA HIS A 4 -21.50 -4.22 4.00
C HIS A 4 -21.70 -2.70 4.02
N GLY A 5 -22.48 -2.15 3.08
CA GLY A 5 -22.76 -0.72 3.01
C GLY A 5 -21.50 0.15 3.09
N ASP A 6 -21.56 1.18 3.93
CA ASP A 6 -20.52 2.15 4.21
C ASP A 6 -19.37 1.62 5.09
N LYS A 7 -19.52 0.44 5.70
CA LYS A 7 -18.46 -0.17 6.53
C LYS A 7 -17.17 -0.41 5.77
N ILE A 8 -17.22 -0.45 4.43
CA ILE A 8 -16.03 -0.55 3.57
C ILE A 8 -15.12 0.69 3.65
N PHE A 9 -15.62 1.81 4.18
CA PHE A 9 -14.88 3.05 4.40
C PHE A 9 -14.54 3.29 5.88
N GLY A 10 -15.07 2.46 6.79
CA GLY A 10 -14.89 2.57 8.23
C GLY A 10 -13.49 2.13 8.67
N LEU A 11 -12.91 2.82 9.66
CA LEU A 11 -11.54 2.54 10.14
C LEU A 11 -11.34 1.08 10.59
N THR A 12 -12.37 0.51 11.23
CA THR A 12 -12.37 -0.88 11.72
C THR A 12 -12.80 -1.90 10.66
N GLY A 13 -13.13 -1.43 9.46
CA GLY A 13 -13.55 -2.21 8.30
C GLY A 13 -14.76 -3.11 8.55
N ILE A 14 -14.95 -4.08 7.67
CA ILE A 14 -16.08 -5.02 7.75
C ILE A 14 -15.97 -5.99 8.93
N LEU A 15 -14.76 -6.22 9.46
CA LEU A 15 -14.52 -7.05 10.63
C LEU A 15 -14.77 -6.32 11.96
N GLN A 16 -14.92 -5.00 11.94
CA GLN A 16 -15.04 -4.16 13.14
C GLN A 16 -13.91 -4.38 14.16
N LYS A 17 -12.70 -4.71 13.66
CA LYS A 17 -11.53 -5.01 14.50
C LYS A 17 -10.85 -3.70 14.93
N PRO A 18 -10.73 -3.43 16.25
CA PRO A 18 -10.02 -2.25 16.72
C PRO A 18 -8.51 -2.46 16.59
N TYR A 19 -7.83 -1.44 16.07
CA TYR A 19 -6.37 -1.32 16.06
C TYR A 19 -6.00 0.10 16.47
N GLU A 20 -4.83 0.27 17.06
CA GLU A 20 -4.27 1.58 17.31
C GLU A 20 -3.57 2.09 16.04
N TRP A 21 -4.24 3.03 15.37
CA TRP A 21 -3.75 3.62 14.12
C TRP A 21 -3.06 4.96 14.37
N LYS A 22 -1.88 5.12 13.79
CA LYS A 22 -1.16 6.39 13.72
C LYS A 22 -1.62 7.22 12.52
N ARG A 23 -1.37 8.53 12.56
CA ARG A 23 -1.67 9.49 11.48
C ARG A 23 -0.58 10.55 11.40
N THR A 24 0.65 10.11 11.16
CA THR A 24 1.80 11.01 11.17
C THR A 24 2.09 11.53 9.76
N SER A 25 2.10 12.85 9.57
CA SER A 25 2.44 13.49 8.29
C SER A 25 3.81 13.07 7.77
N VAL A 26 4.81 12.97 8.64
CA VAL A 26 6.17 12.54 8.27
C VAL A 26 6.19 11.15 7.64
N ALA A 27 5.38 10.20 8.13
CA ALA A 27 5.29 8.87 7.53
C ALA A 27 4.60 8.92 6.17
N LEU A 28 3.53 9.74 6.06
CA LEU A 28 2.81 9.94 4.82
C LEU A 28 3.71 10.52 3.73
N GLU A 29 4.44 11.60 4.03
CA GLU A 29 5.36 12.25 3.11
C GLU A 29 6.46 11.30 2.63
N LYS A 30 7.08 10.55 3.55
CA LYS A 30 8.11 9.57 3.17
C LYS A 30 7.56 8.44 2.30
N TRP A 31 6.35 7.97 2.60
CA TRP A 31 5.72 6.90 1.84
C TRP A 31 5.31 7.38 0.44
N ILE A 32 4.63 8.53 0.33
CA ILE A 32 4.22 9.12 -0.95
C ILE A 32 5.42 9.42 -1.85
N ASN A 33 6.49 10.01 -1.29
CA ASN A 33 7.67 10.41 -2.07
C ASN A 33 8.66 9.26 -2.32
N GLY A 34 8.38 8.05 -1.79
CA GLY A 34 9.29 6.91 -1.93
C GLY A 34 10.66 7.15 -1.27
N THR A 35 10.68 7.71 -0.07
CA THR A 35 11.90 7.99 0.73
C THR A 35 11.88 7.27 2.09
N THR A 36 11.21 6.12 2.13
CA THR A 36 11.19 5.23 3.31
C THR A 36 12.50 4.48 3.45
N LYS A 37 12.66 3.72 4.54
CA LYS A 37 13.80 2.81 4.74
C LYS A 37 13.79 1.59 3.81
N GLU A 38 12.69 1.32 3.10
CA GLU A 38 12.49 0.10 2.30
C GLU A 38 12.55 0.39 0.79
N PRO A 39 13.65 0.05 0.10
CA PRO A 39 13.84 0.38 -1.31
C PRO A 39 12.74 -0.19 -2.24
N PHE A 40 12.27 -1.42 -1.98
CA PHE A 40 11.22 -2.03 -2.79
C PHE A 40 9.88 -1.27 -2.67
N ILE A 41 9.58 -0.73 -1.49
CA ILE A 41 8.40 0.13 -1.29
C ILE A 41 8.60 1.45 -2.04
N ASN A 42 9.79 2.04 -1.91
CA ASN A 42 10.13 3.31 -2.57
C ASN A 42 9.99 3.24 -4.09
N ALA A 43 10.48 2.18 -4.72
CA ALA A 43 10.38 1.97 -6.16
C ALA A 43 8.92 1.95 -6.63
N ASN A 44 8.06 1.21 -5.93
CA ASN A 44 6.63 1.16 -6.22
C ASN A 44 5.94 2.51 -6.03
N MET A 45 6.25 3.24 -4.94
CA MET A 45 5.65 4.55 -4.71
C MET A 45 6.08 5.59 -5.75
N LYS A 46 7.34 5.52 -6.23
CA LYS A 46 7.83 6.34 -7.34
C LYS A 46 7.16 5.97 -8.68
N GLU A 47 6.96 4.68 -8.96
CA GLU A 47 6.19 4.24 -10.15
C GLU A 47 4.77 4.83 -10.14
N LEU A 48 4.06 4.71 -9.02
CA LEU A 48 2.70 5.26 -8.88
C LEU A 48 2.68 6.78 -9.07
N LEU A 49 3.64 7.49 -8.46
CA LEU A 49 3.73 8.95 -8.57
C LEU A 49 3.98 9.41 -10.00
N ALA A 50 4.82 8.70 -10.74
CA ALA A 50 5.20 9.06 -12.11
C ALA A 50 4.17 8.64 -13.16
N THR A 51 3.45 7.53 -12.94
CA THR A 51 2.64 6.89 -13.99
C THR A 51 1.15 6.82 -13.70
N GLY A 52 0.74 7.01 -12.45
CA GLY A 52 -0.62 6.74 -12.00
C GLY A 52 -0.98 5.24 -12.01
N TRP A 53 -0.01 4.35 -12.20
CA TRP A 53 -0.22 2.90 -12.19
C TRP A 53 0.75 2.22 -11.22
N MET A 54 0.37 1.06 -10.69
CA MET A 54 1.26 0.22 -9.88
C MET A 54 0.87 -1.25 -10.05
N SER A 55 1.85 -2.13 -10.19
CA SER A 55 1.60 -3.57 -10.27
C SER A 55 0.82 -4.08 -9.05
N ASN A 56 -0.03 -5.10 -9.22
CA ASN A 56 -0.78 -5.68 -8.11
C ASN A 56 0.13 -6.17 -6.95
N ARG A 57 1.31 -6.71 -7.28
CA ARG A 57 2.32 -7.10 -6.28
C ARG A 57 2.83 -5.89 -5.50
N GLY A 58 3.06 -4.77 -6.20
CA GLY A 58 3.38 -3.48 -5.60
C GLY A 58 2.31 -3.01 -4.62
N ARG A 59 1.05 -2.95 -5.09
CA ARG A 59 -0.09 -2.49 -4.29
C ARG A 59 -0.22 -3.26 -2.97
N GLN A 60 -0.09 -4.59 -3.00
CA GLN A 60 -0.10 -5.43 -1.80
C GLN A 60 1.03 -5.08 -0.82
N ASN A 61 2.25 -4.89 -1.34
CA ASN A 61 3.42 -4.59 -0.51
C ASN A 61 3.34 -3.21 0.12
N VAL A 62 3.02 -2.17 -0.65
CA VAL A 62 2.97 -0.80 -0.13
C VAL A 62 1.79 -0.61 0.84
N ALA A 63 0.66 -1.27 0.60
CA ALA A 63 -0.48 -1.25 1.52
C ALA A 63 -0.15 -1.97 2.83
N SER A 64 0.45 -3.17 2.76
CA SER A 64 0.89 -3.89 3.96
C SER A 64 1.98 -3.16 4.73
N PHE A 65 2.92 -2.50 4.06
CA PHE A 65 3.94 -1.70 4.72
C PHE A 65 3.29 -0.51 5.45
N TRP A 66 2.39 0.23 4.79
CA TRP A 66 1.68 1.35 5.40
C TRP A 66 0.87 0.93 6.65
N SER A 67 0.04 -0.10 6.52
CA SER A 67 -0.92 -0.47 7.57
C SER A 67 -0.35 -1.41 8.62
N LYS A 68 0.53 -2.36 8.26
CA LYS A 68 1.03 -3.40 9.19
C LYS A 68 2.44 -3.16 9.71
N GLU A 69 3.29 -2.46 8.97
CA GLU A 69 4.64 -2.11 9.43
C GLU A 69 4.65 -0.75 10.13
N LEU A 70 4.07 0.28 9.50
CA LEU A 70 4.03 1.63 10.08
C LEU A 70 2.82 1.87 11.00
N ALA A 71 1.84 0.95 11.01
CA ALA A 71 0.60 1.06 11.78
C ALA A 71 -0.18 2.36 11.51
N GLN A 72 -0.14 2.86 10.27
CA GLN A 72 -0.84 4.10 9.88
C GLN A 72 -2.27 3.81 9.43
N ASP A 73 -3.17 4.75 9.68
CA ASP A 73 -4.58 4.69 9.25
C ASP A 73 -4.67 4.35 7.76
N TRP A 74 -5.17 3.15 7.47
CA TRP A 74 -5.16 2.59 6.12
C TRP A 74 -5.99 3.41 5.12
N ARG A 75 -6.98 4.17 5.61
CA ARG A 75 -7.87 4.99 4.77
C ARG A 75 -7.11 6.15 4.13
N ILE A 76 -6.04 6.62 4.76
CA ILE A 76 -5.14 7.64 4.19
C ILE A 76 -4.44 7.08 2.94
N GLY A 77 -3.93 5.85 3.02
CA GLY A 77 -3.35 5.16 1.87
C GLY A 77 -4.38 4.88 0.78
N ALA A 78 -5.59 4.45 1.16
CA ALA A 78 -6.70 4.23 0.23
C ALA A 78 -7.10 5.51 -0.52
N ALA A 79 -7.21 6.63 0.17
CA ALA A 79 -7.53 7.93 -0.42
C ALA A 79 -6.39 8.45 -1.32
N TYR A 80 -5.13 8.20 -0.96
CA TYR A 80 -4.02 8.51 -1.85
C TYR A 80 -4.08 7.69 -3.13
N PHE A 81 -4.39 6.39 -3.04
CA PHE A 81 -4.58 5.54 -4.22
C PHE A 81 -5.76 5.99 -5.07
N GLU A 82 -6.87 6.43 -4.46
CA GLU A 82 -8.00 7.02 -5.18
C GLU A 82 -7.59 8.24 -6.01
N ARG A 83 -6.74 9.10 -5.47
CA ARG A 83 -6.22 10.27 -6.18
C ARG A 83 -5.28 9.89 -7.33
N MET A 84 -4.47 8.86 -7.15
CA MET A 84 -3.33 8.59 -8.04
C MET A 84 -3.60 7.53 -9.11
N LEU A 85 -4.42 6.53 -8.81
CA LEU A 85 -4.59 5.40 -9.71
C LEU A 85 -5.43 5.75 -10.94
N ILE A 86 -4.84 5.59 -12.12
CA ILE A 86 -5.53 5.72 -13.40
C ILE A 86 -6.64 4.67 -13.57
N ASP A 87 -6.51 3.54 -12.88
CA ASP A 87 -7.46 2.42 -12.87
C ASP A 87 -8.28 2.36 -11.58
N TYR A 88 -8.50 3.50 -10.92
CA TYR A 88 -9.29 3.55 -9.70
C TYR A 88 -10.71 3.00 -9.92
N ASP A 89 -11.04 2.00 -9.09
CA ASP A 89 -12.40 1.55 -8.84
C ASP A 89 -12.60 1.53 -7.32
N VAL A 90 -13.67 2.16 -6.84
CA VAL A 90 -13.94 2.33 -5.41
C VAL A 90 -14.01 0.99 -4.67
N HIS A 91 -14.65 -0.02 -5.26
CA HIS A 91 -14.83 -1.32 -4.60
C HIS A 91 -13.52 -2.10 -4.54
N SER A 92 -12.79 -2.11 -5.65
CA SER A 92 -11.50 -2.80 -5.77
C SER A 92 -10.44 -2.14 -4.90
N ASN A 93 -10.36 -0.81 -4.87
CA ASN A 93 -9.40 -0.07 -4.06
C ASN A 93 -9.65 -0.29 -2.56
N TYR A 94 -10.82 0.13 -2.04
CA TYR A 94 -11.12 0.03 -0.61
C TYR A 94 -11.22 -1.42 -0.13
N GLY A 95 -11.73 -2.33 -0.96
CA GLY A 95 -11.75 -3.76 -0.68
C GLY A 95 -10.34 -4.34 -0.47
N ASN A 96 -9.40 -4.05 -1.37
CA ASN A 96 -8.02 -4.52 -1.25
C ASN A 96 -7.28 -3.83 -0.10
N TRP A 97 -7.52 -2.54 0.15
CA TRP A 97 -6.90 -1.85 1.29
C TRP A 97 -7.36 -2.42 2.63
N MET A 98 -8.65 -2.68 2.82
CA MET A 98 -9.14 -3.37 4.01
C MET A 98 -8.52 -4.76 4.16
N TYR A 99 -8.45 -5.51 3.06
CA TYR A 99 -7.86 -6.85 3.03
C TYR A 99 -6.41 -6.84 3.54
N ASN A 100 -5.56 -5.98 2.95
CA ASN A 100 -4.14 -5.89 3.32
C ASN A 100 -3.91 -5.22 4.70
N SER A 101 -4.91 -4.54 5.25
CA SER A 101 -4.82 -3.89 6.56
C SER A 101 -5.35 -4.75 7.72
N GLY A 102 -5.90 -5.93 7.42
CA GLY A 102 -6.44 -6.89 8.41
C GLY A 102 -7.76 -6.47 9.05
N VAL A 103 -8.46 -5.53 8.43
CA VAL A 103 -9.85 -5.15 8.79
C VAL A 103 -10.87 -5.63 7.74
N GLY A 104 -10.37 -6.30 6.69
CA GLY A 104 -11.14 -6.92 5.62
C GLY A 104 -11.17 -8.44 5.70
N ASN A 105 -11.64 -9.10 4.66
CA ASN A 105 -11.87 -10.55 4.64
C ASN A 105 -10.60 -11.38 4.34
N ASP A 106 -9.46 -11.07 4.97
CA ASP A 106 -8.27 -11.96 4.93
C ASP A 106 -8.31 -12.93 6.12
N PRO A 107 -8.62 -14.22 5.91
CA PRO A 107 -8.65 -15.20 7.00
C PRO A 107 -7.26 -15.48 7.59
N ARG A 108 -6.17 -15.00 6.97
CA ARG A 108 -4.79 -15.27 7.37
C ARG A 108 -4.08 -14.07 8.00
N ASP A 109 -4.73 -12.89 8.06
CA ASP A 109 -4.17 -11.62 8.56
C ASP A 109 -2.72 -11.38 8.10
N ARG A 110 -2.49 -11.46 6.79
CA ARG A 110 -1.13 -11.53 6.23
C ARG A 110 -0.39 -10.19 6.39
N LYS A 111 0.91 -10.30 6.67
CA LYS A 111 1.89 -9.22 6.58
C LYS A 111 2.93 -9.56 5.51
N PHE A 112 3.19 -8.63 4.61
CA PHE A 112 4.23 -8.79 3.59
C PHE A 112 5.56 -8.28 4.13
N ASN A 113 6.59 -9.14 4.10
CA ASN A 113 7.97 -8.74 4.36
C ASN A 113 8.56 -8.17 3.06
N SER A 114 8.81 -6.86 3.02
CA SER A 114 9.31 -6.13 1.85
C SER A 114 10.57 -6.76 1.26
N LYS A 115 11.55 -7.10 2.09
CA LYS A 115 12.82 -7.72 1.65
C LYS A 115 12.59 -9.07 0.99
N SER A 116 11.83 -9.95 1.63
CA SER A 116 11.53 -11.28 1.08
C SER A 116 10.68 -11.21 -0.20
N GLN A 117 9.85 -10.17 -0.34
CA GLN A 117 9.11 -9.91 -1.58
C GLN A 117 10.02 -9.38 -2.69
N ALA A 118 10.98 -8.50 -2.36
CA ALA A 118 12.00 -8.06 -3.31
C ALA A 118 12.86 -9.23 -3.78
N ASP A 119 13.37 -10.06 -2.88
CA ASP A 119 14.18 -11.24 -3.22
C ASP A 119 13.44 -12.20 -4.17
N ARG A 120 12.11 -12.30 -4.03
CA ARG A 120 11.27 -13.20 -4.84
C ARG A 120 10.84 -12.61 -6.18
N TYR A 121 10.48 -11.33 -6.22
CA TYR A 121 9.83 -10.70 -7.38
C TYR A 121 10.72 -9.68 -8.12
N ASP A 122 11.84 -9.30 -7.52
CA ASP A 122 12.86 -8.41 -8.07
C ASP A 122 14.27 -8.93 -7.69
N SER A 123 14.50 -10.23 -7.87
CA SER A 123 15.75 -10.90 -7.44
C SER A 123 17.00 -10.30 -8.09
N ALA A 124 16.88 -9.82 -9.33
CA ALA A 124 17.95 -9.14 -10.03
C ALA A 124 18.07 -7.65 -9.66
N GLY A 125 17.14 -7.10 -8.88
CA GLY A 125 17.06 -5.69 -8.51
C GLY A 125 16.78 -4.73 -9.69
N SER A 126 16.34 -5.25 -10.84
CA SER A 126 16.14 -4.46 -12.05
C SER A 126 15.00 -3.45 -11.89
N TYR A 127 13.92 -3.84 -11.21
CA TYR A 127 12.79 -2.95 -10.96
C TYR A 127 13.16 -1.83 -9.99
N GLN A 128 13.84 -2.15 -8.89
CA GLN A 128 14.34 -1.13 -7.97
C GLN A 128 15.36 -0.20 -8.64
N ARG A 129 16.29 -0.70 -9.46
CA ARG A 129 17.22 0.16 -10.21
C ARG A 129 16.50 1.12 -11.14
N LEU A 130 15.53 0.63 -11.91
CA LEU A 130 14.74 1.43 -12.84
C LEU A 130 14.10 2.67 -12.17
N TRP A 131 13.54 2.49 -10.97
CA TRP A 131 12.79 3.55 -10.28
C TRP A 131 13.59 4.34 -9.24
N LEU A 132 14.70 3.82 -8.76
CA LEU A 132 15.49 4.46 -7.70
C LEU A 132 16.78 5.11 -8.20
N GLN A 133 17.26 4.79 -9.39
CA GLN A 133 18.43 5.47 -9.95
C GLN A 133 18.07 6.90 -10.35
N GLU A 134 18.81 7.86 -9.80
CA GLU A 134 18.66 9.29 -10.12
C GLU A 134 19.47 9.69 -11.36
N THR A 135 20.47 8.90 -11.75
CA THR A 135 21.33 9.16 -12.90
C THR A 135 21.45 7.94 -13.80
N LEU A 136 21.28 8.15 -15.10
CA LEU A 136 21.95 7.34 -16.10
C LEU A 136 23.44 7.67 -15.96
N PHE A 137 24.32 6.66 -15.96
CA PHE A 137 25.77 6.69 -15.74
C PHE A 137 26.22 6.52 -14.28
#